data_AF-A0A938AAM2-F1
#
_entry.id   AF-A0A938AAM2-F1
#
_cell.length_a   1.000
_cell.length_b   1.000
_cell.length_c   1.000
_cell.angle_alpha   90.00
_cell.angle_beta   90.00
_cell.angle_gamma   90.00
#
_symmetry.space_group_name_H-M   'P 1'
#
loop_
_entity.id
_entity.type
_entity.pdbx_description
1 polymer ?
#
loop_
_entity_poly.entity_id
_entity_poly.type
_entity_poly.pdbx_seq_one_letter_code
_entity_poly.pdbx_strand_id
1 'polypeptide(L)'
;MRAVIACSVVIAGLLSAAPALAQSYTWTGYGAGQYNCPRYKMTIDVTVTGNQVSGTFMQEGRTQRSWAPVAMDGGGNFRTTAKVQDGNMKVSGRITPAGGNVLLDGYCKFDAKQLTKK
;
A
#
# COMPACT_ATOMS: atom_id res chain seq x y z
N MET A 1 66.93 -3.92 -9.42
CA MET A 1 65.86 -3.66 -8.43
C MET A 1 64.76 -2.89 -9.18
N ARG A 2 63.60 -3.52 -9.44
CA ARG A 2 62.51 -2.92 -10.21
C ARG A 2 61.51 -2.28 -9.24
N ALA A 3 61.31 -0.97 -9.37
CA ALA A 3 60.34 -0.21 -8.60
C ALA A 3 58.91 -0.62 -9.02
N VAL A 4 58.11 -1.06 -8.06
CA VAL A 4 56.69 -1.37 -8.26
C VAL A 4 55.90 -0.08 -8.08
N ILE A 5 55.21 0.31 -9.15
CA ILE A 5 54.32 1.47 -9.21
C ILE A 5 53.06 1.14 -8.41
N ALA A 6 52.82 1.90 -7.34
CA ALA A 6 51.59 1.82 -6.56
C ALA A 6 50.45 2.50 -7.35
N CYS A 7 49.54 1.68 -7.87
CA CYS A 7 48.31 2.14 -8.49
C CYS A 7 47.25 2.33 -7.40
N SER A 8 47.09 3.57 -6.92
CA SER A 8 46.04 3.94 -5.97
C SER A 8 44.68 3.95 -6.68
N VAL A 9 43.91 2.88 -6.54
CA VAL A 9 42.51 2.84 -7.01
C VAL A 9 41.65 3.60 -6.02
N VAL A 10 41.27 4.84 -6.37
CA VAL A 10 40.19 5.58 -5.70
C VAL A 10 38.87 4.93 -6.13
N ILE A 11 38.30 4.07 -5.29
CA ILE A 11 36.93 3.58 -5.48
C ILE A 11 36.00 4.70 -4.99
N ALA A 12 35.61 5.58 -5.91
CA ALA A 12 34.49 6.48 -5.71
C ALA A 12 33.22 5.63 -5.59
N GLY A 13 32.70 5.50 -4.36
CA GLY A 13 31.48 4.77 -4.06
C GLY A 13 30.27 5.43 -4.72
N LEU A 14 29.92 4.97 -5.92
CA LEU A 14 28.57 5.07 -6.46
C LEU A 14 27.65 4.26 -5.54
N LEU A 15 27.07 4.92 -4.53
CA LEU A 15 25.89 4.42 -3.84
C LEU A 15 24.74 4.42 -4.85
N SER A 16 24.64 3.33 -5.59
CA SER A 16 23.44 3.00 -6.36
C SER A 16 22.28 2.92 -5.37
N ALA A 17 21.41 3.93 -5.38
CA ALA A 17 20.12 3.85 -4.71
C ALA A 17 19.35 2.70 -5.35
N ALA A 18 19.40 1.52 -4.72
CA ALA A 18 18.61 0.39 -5.15
C ALA A 18 17.14 0.84 -5.20
N PRO A 19 16.40 0.59 -6.29
CA PRO A 19 14.98 0.92 -6.32
C PRO A 19 14.30 0.18 -5.17
N ALA A 20 13.58 0.92 -4.33
CA ALA A 20 12.82 0.32 -3.23
C ALA A 20 11.85 -0.71 -3.83
N LEU A 21 12.06 -1.98 -3.51
CA LEU A 21 11.20 -3.07 -4.00
C LEU A 21 9.76 -2.81 -3.57
N ALA A 22 8.86 -2.76 -4.54
CA ALA A 22 7.44 -2.62 -4.25
C ALA A 22 6.93 -3.88 -3.54
N GLN A 23 6.21 -3.69 -2.44
CA GLN A 23 5.54 -4.77 -1.72
C GLN A 23 4.04 -4.72 -2.03
N SER A 24 3.47 -5.86 -2.36
CA SER A 24 2.06 -5.96 -2.73
C SER A 24 1.31 -6.84 -1.73
N TYR A 25 0.11 -6.42 -1.37
CA TYR A 25 -0.76 -7.13 -0.45
C TYR A 25 -2.19 -7.16 -0.99
N THR A 26 -3.00 -8.10 -0.49
CA THR A 26 -4.41 -8.25 -0.84
C THR A 26 -5.26 -8.64 0.35
N TRP A 27 -6.52 -8.29 0.29
CA TRP A 27 -7.56 -8.77 1.18
C TRP A 27 -8.85 -8.93 0.42
N THR A 28 -9.66 -9.92 0.80
CA THR A 28 -11.03 -10.05 0.29
C THR A 28 -11.95 -10.40 1.45
N GLY A 29 -13.07 -9.70 1.53
CA GLY A 29 -14.06 -9.96 2.56
C GLY A 29 -15.34 -9.15 2.39
N TYR A 30 -16.21 -9.26 3.39
CA TYR A 30 -17.54 -8.64 3.38
C TYR A 30 -17.53 -7.29 4.09
N GLY A 31 -18.44 -6.42 3.66
CA GLY A 31 -18.68 -5.14 4.32
C GLY A 31 -19.36 -5.31 5.68
N ALA A 32 -19.20 -4.31 6.53
CA ALA A 32 -19.94 -4.14 7.77
C ALA A 32 -20.79 -2.86 7.69
N GLY A 33 -21.92 -2.86 8.40
CA GLY A 33 -22.87 -1.75 8.40
C GLY A 33 -24.31 -2.24 8.34
N GLN A 34 -25.22 -1.31 8.06
CA GLN A 34 -26.66 -1.58 7.92
C GLN A 34 -27.00 -2.07 6.49
N TYR A 35 -28.27 -2.46 6.29
CA TYR A 35 -28.83 -2.84 4.99
C TYR A 35 -28.04 -3.96 4.31
N ASN A 36 -27.58 -3.72 3.08
CA ASN A 36 -26.90 -4.70 2.25
C ASN A 36 -25.38 -4.76 2.49
N CYS A 37 -24.82 -3.99 3.42
CA CYS A 37 -23.37 -3.98 3.65
C CYS A 37 -22.77 -5.36 3.94
N PRO A 38 -23.37 -6.21 4.80
CA PRO A 38 -22.89 -7.59 5.02
C PRO A 38 -22.91 -8.50 3.79
N ARG A 39 -23.65 -8.13 2.74
CA ARG A 39 -23.74 -8.91 1.49
C ARG A 39 -22.73 -8.46 0.44
N TYR A 40 -22.14 -7.28 0.59
CA TYR A 40 -21.18 -6.76 -0.37
C TYR A 40 -19.80 -7.33 -0.11
N LYS A 41 -19.26 -8.02 -1.12
CA LYS A 41 -17.90 -8.55 -1.12
C LYS A 41 -16.97 -7.56 -1.82
N MET A 42 -15.80 -7.35 -1.25
CA MET A 42 -14.78 -6.41 -1.73
C MET A 42 -13.43 -7.11 -1.77
N THR A 43 -12.68 -6.89 -2.85
CA THR A 43 -11.24 -7.15 -2.91
C THR A 43 -10.50 -5.82 -2.79
N ILE A 44 -9.46 -5.78 -1.96
CA ILE A 44 -8.59 -4.62 -1.74
C ILE A 44 -7.17 -5.06 -2.04
N ASP A 45 -6.49 -4.36 -2.95
CA ASP A 45 -5.08 -4.56 -3.25
C ASP A 45 -4.30 -3.32 -2.82
N VAL A 46 -3.18 -3.54 -2.16
CA VAL A 46 -2.32 -2.50 -1.59
C VAL A 46 -0.92 -2.65 -2.16
N THR A 47 -0.35 -1.53 -2.60
CA THR A 47 1.03 -1.45 -3.06
C THR A 47 1.80 -0.48 -2.18
N VAL A 48 2.96 -0.92 -1.69
CA VAL A 48 3.89 -0.10 -0.92
C VAL A 48 5.16 0.08 -1.72
N THR A 49 5.56 1.33 -1.95
CA THR A 49 6.82 1.68 -2.61
C THR A 49 7.55 2.69 -1.75
N GLY A 50 8.68 2.29 -1.15
CA GLY A 50 9.38 3.13 -0.18
C GLY A 50 8.49 3.44 1.02
N ASN A 51 8.24 4.74 1.29
CA ASN A 51 7.32 5.17 2.35
C ASN A 51 5.87 5.40 1.89
N GLN A 52 5.59 5.19 0.60
CA GLN A 52 4.27 5.50 0.04
C GLN A 52 3.42 4.24 -0.04
N VAL A 53 2.12 4.42 0.20
CA VAL A 53 1.11 3.39 0.02
C VAL A 53 0.03 3.86 -0.95
N SER A 54 -0.30 3.02 -1.91
CA SER A 54 -1.43 3.18 -2.83
C SER A 54 -2.27 1.92 -2.83
N GLY A 55 -3.41 1.95 -3.50
CA GLY A 55 -4.17 0.73 -3.69
C GLY A 55 -5.39 0.86 -4.56
N THR A 56 -5.92 -0.30 -4.90
CA THR A 56 -7.14 -0.49 -5.67
C THR A 56 -8.14 -1.28 -4.86
N PHE A 57 -9.41 -1.11 -5.16
CA PHE A 57 -10.47 -1.89 -4.53
C PHE A 57 -11.63 -2.08 -5.50
N MET A 58 -12.20 -3.28 -5.46
CA MET A 58 -13.28 -3.68 -6.35
C MET A 58 -14.34 -4.42 -5.54
N GLN A 59 -15.55 -3.85 -5.54
CA GLN A 59 -16.72 -4.56 -5.04
C GLN A 59 -17.22 -5.48 -6.14
N GLU A 60 -17.64 -6.70 -5.80
CA GLU A 60 -18.16 -7.66 -6.77
C GLU A 60 -19.31 -7.06 -7.60
N GLY A 61 -19.21 -7.15 -8.93
CA GLY A 61 -20.17 -6.57 -9.86
C GLY A 61 -20.12 -5.04 -10.01
N ARG A 62 -19.09 -4.37 -9.48
CA ARG A 62 -18.87 -2.93 -9.62
C ARG A 62 -17.52 -2.64 -10.30
N THR A 63 -17.36 -1.43 -10.79
CA THR A 63 -16.08 -0.97 -11.35
C THR A 63 -15.00 -0.87 -10.27
N GLN A 64 -13.75 -1.19 -10.67
CA GLN A 64 -12.58 -0.99 -9.82
C GLN A 64 -12.36 0.50 -9.54
N ARG A 65 -11.94 0.81 -8.32
CA ARG A 65 -11.60 2.15 -7.85
C ARG A 65 -10.22 2.12 -7.20
N SER A 66 -9.65 3.30 -6.92
CA SER A 66 -8.32 3.42 -6.34
C SER A 66 -8.18 4.65 -5.44
N TRP A 67 -7.13 4.64 -4.62
CA TRP A 67 -6.59 5.84 -4.01
C TRP A 67 -5.16 6.06 -4.50
N ALA A 68 -4.79 7.33 -4.66
CA ALA A 68 -3.45 7.72 -5.07
C ALA A 68 -2.40 7.41 -3.98
N PRO A 69 -1.12 7.27 -4.34
CA PRO A 69 -0.04 7.13 -3.37
C PRO A 69 -0.07 8.22 -2.30
N VAL A 70 0.04 7.82 -1.04
CA VAL A 70 0.17 8.71 0.12
C VAL A 70 1.33 8.27 0.99
N ALA A 71 2.07 9.22 1.56
CA ALA A 71 3.15 8.91 2.49
C ALA A 71 2.60 8.34 3.80
N MET A 72 3.26 7.31 4.32
CA MET A 72 3.07 6.80 5.67
C MET A 72 3.87 7.66 6.67
N ASP A 73 3.39 7.73 7.91
CA ASP A 73 4.17 8.27 9.03
C ASP A 73 5.25 7.29 9.51
N GLY A 74 6.07 7.70 10.47
CA GLY A 74 7.14 6.84 11.03
C GLY A 74 6.64 5.56 11.73
N GLY A 75 5.35 5.49 12.06
CA GLY A 75 4.69 4.31 12.60
C GLY A 75 4.06 3.40 11.53
N GLY A 76 4.14 3.79 10.25
CA GLY A 76 3.51 3.10 9.12
C GLY A 76 2.04 3.47 8.91
N ASN A 77 1.50 4.46 9.63
CA ASN A 77 0.10 4.84 9.50
C ASN A 77 -0.11 5.75 8.29
N PHE A 78 -1.27 5.64 7.66
CA PHE A 78 -1.67 6.53 6.58
C PHE A 78 -3.16 6.86 6.66
N ARG A 79 -3.51 8.01 6.08
CA ARG A 79 -4.89 8.45 5.88
C ARG A 79 -4.99 9.16 4.54
N THR A 80 -6.01 8.83 3.77
CA THR A 80 -6.30 9.45 2.48
C THR A 80 -7.79 9.32 2.16
N THR A 81 -8.19 9.74 0.97
CA THR A 81 -9.55 9.61 0.46
C THR A 81 -9.51 9.00 -0.92
N ALA A 82 -10.40 8.05 -1.19
CA ALA A 82 -10.67 7.54 -2.52
C ALA A 82 -11.92 8.21 -3.09
N LYS A 83 -11.86 8.69 -4.34
CA LYS A 83 -13.05 9.15 -5.05
C LYS A 83 -13.86 7.93 -5.49
N VAL A 84 -15.16 7.95 -5.25
CA VAL A 84 -16.14 6.97 -5.71
C VAL A 84 -17.22 7.69 -6.52
N GLN A 85 -18.02 6.96 -7.32
CA GLN A 85 -19.01 7.58 -8.22
C GLN A 85 -19.89 8.62 -7.53
N ASP A 86 -20.40 8.30 -6.34
CA ASP A 86 -21.34 9.15 -5.59
C ASP A 86 -20.70 9.87 -4.39
N GLY A 87 -19.37 10.05 -4.37
CA GLY A 87 -18.71 10.84 -3.33
C GLY A 87 -17.29 10.39 -2.98
N ASN A 88 -16.99 10.43 -1.68
CA ASN A 88 -15.66 10.17 -1.14
C ASN A 88 -15.71 9.05 -0.11
N MET A 89 -14.70 8.19 -0.14
CA MET A 89 -14.49 7.12 0.83
C MET A 89 -13.22 7.41 1.61
N LYS A 90 -13.31 7.44 2.95
CA LYS A 90 -12.13 7.62 3.79
C LYS A 90 -11.32 6.32 3.76
N VAL A 91 -10.02 6.44 3.54
CA VAL A 91 -9.10 5.31 3.56
C VAL A 91 -8.09 5.56 4.66
N SER A 92 -7.89 4.59 5.53
CA SER A 92 -6.88 4.67 6.57
C SER A 92 -6.32 3.30 6.87
N GLY A 93 -5.16 3.25 7.51
CA GLY A 93 -4.58 1.98 7.90
C GLY A 93 -3.17 2.16 8.43
N ARG A 94 -2.52 1.02 8.63
CA ARG A 94 -1.14 0.92 9.06
C ARG A 94 -0.48 -0.22 8.32
N ILE A 95 0.63 0.07 7.64
CA ILE A 95 1.44 -0.94 6.95
C ILE A 95 2.83 -0.99 7.57
N THR A 96 3.30 -2.21 7.84
CA THR A 96 4.63 -2.50 8.38
C THR A 96 5.26 -3.66 7.62
N PRO A 97 6.57 -3.93 7.79
CA PRO A 97 7.19 -5.11 7.20
C PRO A 97 6.55 -6.44 7.61
N ALA A 98 5.90 -6.50 8.79
CA ALA A 98 5.22 -7.69 9.31
C ALA A 98 3.81 -7.89 8.72
N GLY A 99 3.31 -6.96 7.91
CA GLY A 99 1.94 -6.93 7.40
C GLY A 99 1.26 -5.60 7.71
N GLY A 100 -0.05 -5.54 7.49
CA GLY A 100 -0.80 -4.31 7.70
C GLY A 100 -2.31 -4.49 7.67
N ASN A 101 -2.99 -3.37 7.86
CA ASN A 101 -4.43 -3.26 7.77
C ASN A 101 -4.85 -2.07 6.92
N VAL A 102 -6.05 -2.16 6.35
CA VAL A 102 -6.71 -1.06 5.65
C VAL A 102 -8.17 -1.02 6.04
N LEU A 103 -8.66 0.17 6.36
CA LEU A 103 -10.06 0.48 6.54
C LEU A 103 -10.51 1.38 5.39
N LEU A 104 -11.50 0.89 4.63
CA LEU A 104 -12.31 1.70 3.73
C LEU A 104 -13.61 2.06 4.43
N ASP A 105 -13.75 3.32 4.82
CA ASP A 105 -14.90 3.86 5.55
C ASP A 105 -15.73 4.78 4.64
N GLY A 106 -16.80 4.22 4.09
CA GLY A 106 -17.80 4.93 3.30
C GLY A 106 -19.21 4.53 3.75
N TYR A 107 -20.14 4.37 2.80
CA TYR A 107 -21.49 3.86 3.12
C TYR A 107 -21.44 2.48 3.82
N CYS A 108 -20.61 1.58 3.31
CA CYS A 108 -20.23 0.35 4.00
C CYS A 108 -18.78 0.44 4.46
N LYS A 109 -18.48 -0.21 5.58
CA LYS A 109 -17.12 -0.32 6.11
C LYS A 109 -16.49 -1.62 5.64
N PHE A 110 -15.29 -1.57 5.08
CA PHE A 110 -14.50 -2.76 4.77
C PHE A 110 -13.22 -2.70 5.59
N ASP A 111 -13.14 -3.57 6.60
CA ASP A 111 -12.08 -3.60 7.59
C ASP A 111 -11.13 -4.76 7.30
N ALA A 112 -10.15 -4.53 6.43
CA ALA A 112 -9.08 -5.47 6.13
C ALA A 112 -8.10 -5.51 7.31
N LYS A 113 -8.50 -6.13 8.41
CA LYS A 113 -7.70 -6.23 9.65
C LYS A 113 -6.35 -6.91 9.45
N GLN A 114 -6.25 -7.78 8.45
CA GLN A 114 -5.03 -8.48 8.07
C GLN A 114 -4.95 -8.56 6.56
N LEU A 115 -3.92 -7.95 5.99
CA LEU A 115 -3.58 -8.09 4.59
C LEU A 115 -2.68 -9.32 4.37
N THR A 116 -2.94 -10.05 3.30
CA THR A 116 -2.10 -11.16 2.85
C THR A 116 -1.09 -10.63 1.84
N LYS A 117 0.21 -10.92 2.03
CA LYS A 117 1.25 -10.57 1.07
C LYS A 117 1.05 -11.37 -0.23
N LYS A 118 1.17 -10.70 -1.39
CA LYS A 118 1.16 -11.35 -2.72
C LYS A 118 2.54 -11.93 -3.05
#